data_AF-A0AAX6BTB1-F1
#
_entry.id   AF-A0AAX6BTB1-F1
#
_cell.length_a   1.000
_cell.length_b   1.000
_cell.length_c   1.000
_cell.angle_alpha   90.00
_cell.angle_beta   90.00
_cell.angle_gamma   90.00
#
_symmetry.space_group_name_H-M   'P 1'
#
loop_
_entity.id
_entity.type
_entity.pdbx_description
1 polymer ?
#
loop_
_entity_poly.entity_id
_entity_poly.type
_entity_poly.pdbx_seq_one_letter_code
_entity_poly.pdbx_strand_id
1 'polypeptide(L)'
;MDNNTISAFHITKRKADILKLNTSKLYKWHIPKELRDDPIQKGDIVLVDAAGTQSKVLVMDVFREDFEETNRRYKKVVAVIERAPEPKQPIN
;
A
#
# COMPACT_ATOMS: atom_id res chain seq x y z
N MET A 1 6.68 3.66 14.38
CA MET A 1 6.03 4.66 13.51
C MET A 1 4.53 4.38 13.53
N ASP A 2 3.67 5.37 13.78
CA ASP A 2 2.21 5.16 13.86
C ASP A 2 1.49 5.49 12.55
N ASN A 3 2.14 5.22 11.42
CA ASN A 3 1.54 5.44 10.10
C ASN A 3 0.29 4.55 9.97
N ASN A 4 -0.80 5.17 9.54
CA ASN A 4 -2.13 4.56 9.52
C ASN A 4 -2.77 4.60 8.14
N THR A 5 -2.06 5.12 7.14
CA THR A 5 -2.56 5.34 5.79
C THR A 5 -1.48 5.03 4.76
N ILE A 6 -1.87 4.37 3.67
CA ILE A 6 -1.06 4.26 2.46
C ILE A 6 -1.67 5.07 1.34
N SER A 7 -0.83 5.49 0.38
CA SER A 7 -1.27 5.83 -0.96
C SER A 7 -0.67 4.85 -1.97
N ALA A 8 -1.48 4.41 -2.94
CA ALA A 8 -1.09 3.31 -3.81
C ALA A 8 -1.80 3.34 -5.18
N PHE A 9 -1.19 2.70 -6.17
CA PHE A 9 -1.77 2.46 -7.49
C PHE A 9 -2.27 1.02 -7.63
N HIS A 10 -3.42 0.85 -8.27
CA HIS A 10 -3.92 -0.49 -8.62
C HIS A 10 -3.02 -1.19 -9.63
N ILE A 11 -2.75 -2.46 -9.38
CA ILE A 11 -2.06 -3.33 -10.33
C ILE A 11 -3.12 -3.93 -11.25
N THR A 12 -3.07 -3.56 -12.53
CA THR A 12 -4.04 -4.02 -13.54
C THR A 12 -3.60 -5.30 -14.23
N LYS A 13 -2.29 -5.53 -14.34
CA LYS A 13 -1.72 -6.72 -14.95
C LYS A 13 -0.36 -7.02 -14.34
N ARG A 14 -0.08 -8.30 -14.13
CA ARG A 14 1.23 -8.83 -13.77
C ARG A 14 1.62 -9.89 -14.79
N LYS A 15 2.75 -9.71 -15.46
CA LYS A 15 3.50 -10.75 -16.19
C LYS A 15 4.87 -10.87 -15.52
N ALA A 16 5.55 -12.00 -15.70
CA ALA A 16 6.81 -12.37 -15.03
C ALA A 16 7.62 -11.16 -14.51
N ASP A 17 8.10 -10.31 -15.43
CA ASP A 17 8.97 -9.16 -15.09
C ASP A 17 8.31 -7.79 -15.30
N ILE A 18 7.01 -7.74 -15.65
CA ILE A 18 6.31 -6.51 -15.99
C ILE A 18 5.06 -6.35 -15.15
N LEU A 19 5.01 -5.23 -14.43
CA LEU A 19 3.90 -4.83 -13.59
C LEU A 19 3.22 -3.59 -14.20
N LYS A 20 1.96 -3.74 -14.61
CA LYS A 20 1.17 -2.65 -15.19
C LYS A 20 0.30 -2.00 -14.13
N LEU A 21 0.58 -0.73 -13.85
CA LEU A 21 -0.17 0.08 -12.90
C LEU A 21 -1.25 0.89 -13.61
N ASN A 22 -2.38 1.10 -12.93
CA ASN A 22 -3.29 2.18 -13.28
C ASN A 22 -2.84 3.45 -12.55
N THR A 23 -2.16 4.34 -13.28
CA THR A 23 -1.61 5.59 -12.73
C THR A 23 -2.53 6.79 -12.89
N SER A 24 -3.75 6.61 -13.42
CA SER A 24 -4.70 7.72 -13.61
C SER A 24 -5.21 8.31 -12.31
N LYS A 25 -5.17 7.54 -11.22
CA LYS A 25 -5.58 7.98 -9.89
C LYS A 25 -4.80 7.26 -8.81
N LEU A 26 -4.27 8.05 -7.87
CA LEU A 26 -3.69 7.56 -6.63
C LEU A 26 -4.79 7.43 -5.59
N TYR A 27 -4.90 6.25 -4.97
CA TYR A 27 -5.93 5.94 -3.98
C TYR A 27 -5.30 5.76 -2.61
N LYS A 28 -6.13 5.88 -1.57
CA LYS A 28 -5.71 5.77 -0.18
C LYS A 28 -6.46 4.65 0.53
N TRP A 29 -5.75 3.95 1.43
CA TRP A 29 -6.30 2.92 2.30
C TRP A 29 -5.79 3.07 3.72
N HIS A 30 -6.62 2.67 4.67
CA HIS A 30 -6.27 2.61 6.08
C HIS A 30 -5.44 1.37 6.39
N ILE A 31 -4.39 1.53 7.19
CA ILE A 31 -3.58 0.44 7.74
C ILE A 31 -4.18 0.03 9.10
N PRO A 32 -4.81 -1.15 9.20
CA PRO A 32 -5.30 -1.68 10.47
C PRO A 32 -4.19 -1.81 11.50
N LYS A 33 -4.53 -1.75 12.80
CA LYS A 33 -3.53 -1.80 13.89
C LYS A 33 -2.71 -3.09 13.83
N GLU A 34 -3.34 -4.19 13.43
CA GLU A 34 -2.76 -5.53 13.33
C GLU A 34 -1.62 -5.62 12.28
N LEU A 35 -1.58 -4.68 11.33
CA LEU A 35 -0.52 -4.62 10.30
C LEU A 35 0.55 -3.56 10.60
N ARG A 36 0.53 -2.96 11.80
CA ARG A 36 1.51 -1.91 12.18
C ARG A 36 2.75 -2.45 12.88
N ASP A 37 2.69 -3.68 13.39
CA ASP A 37 3.83 -4.32 14.07
C ASP A 37 4.96 -4.67 13.10
N ASP A 38 4.61 -4.99 11.85
CA ASP A 38 5.54 -5.16 10.71
C ASP A 38 5.22 -4.11 9.62
N PRO A 39 5.76 -2.88 9.76
CA PRO A 39 5.30 -1.72 9.01
C PRO A 39 5.34 -1.93 7.51
N ILE A 40 4.23 -1.57 6.85
CA ILE A 40 4.17 -1.47 5.39
C ILE A 40 5.12 -0.36 4.93
N GLN A 41 5.85 -0.60 3.85
CA GLN A 41 6.81 0.34 3.28
C GLN A 41 6.47 0.69 1.83
N LYS A 42 7.06 1.78 1.36
CA LYS A 42 7.02 2.15 -0.05
C LYS A 42 7.64 1.03 -0.90
N GLY A 43 6.99 0.67 -1.99
CA GLY A 43 7.41 -0.41 -2.87
C GLY A 43 6.79 -1.77 -2.53
N ASP A 44 6.18 -1.93 -1.35
CA ASP A 44 5.43 -3.14 -1.02
C ASP A 44 4.25 -3.32 -1.99
N ILE A 45 3.92 -4.59 -2.27
CA ILE A 45 2.66 -4.96 -2.89
C ILE A 45 1.75 -5.47 -1.79
N VAL A 46 0.59 -4.84 -1.64
CA VAL A 46 -0.39 -5.20 -0.60
C VAL A 46 -1.74 -5.53 -1.21
N LEU A 47 -2.52 -6.33 -0.48
CA LEU A 47 -3.90 -6.64 -0.78
C LEU A 47 -4.79 -5.64 -0.05
N VAL A 48 -5.75 -5.05 -0.74
CA VAL A 48 -6.67 -4.05 -0.19
C VAL A 48 -8.10 -4.36 -0.55
N ASP A 49 -9.03 -3.86 0.27
CA ASP A 49 -10.44 -3.85 -0.09
C ASP A 49 -10.72 -2.78 -1.16
N ALA A 50 -11.37 -3.17 -2.25
CA ALA A 50 -11.72 -2.29 -3.37
C ALA A 50 -13.12 -2.66 -3.91
N ALA A 51 -14.06 -1.70 -3.92
CA ALA A 51 -15.40 -1.84 -4.53
C ALA A 51 -16.03 -3.26 -4.56
N GLY A 52 -16.24 -3.88 -3.40
CA GLY A 52 -16.91 -5.19 -3.29
C GLY A 52 -16.01 -6.41 -3.54
N THR A 53 -14.73 -6.20 -3.81
CA THR A 53 -13.71 -7.24 -4.00
C THR A 53 -12.39 -6.86 -3.32
N GLN A 54 -11.38 -7.71 -3.44
CA GLN A 54 -10.01 -7.42 -3.06
C GLN A 54 -9.17 -7.11 -4.30
N SER A 55 -8.12 -6.31 -4.13
CA SER A 55 -7.23 -5.92 -5.22
C SER A 55 -5.80 -5.78 -4.73
N LYS A 56 -4.85 -6.04 -5.62
CA LYS A 56 -3.43 -5.80 -5.35
C LYS A 56 -3.07 -4.38 -5.76
N VAL A 57 -2.32 -3.69 -4.91
CA VAL A 57 -1.85 -2.33 -5.15
C VAL A 57 -0.35 -2.22 -4.85
N LEU A 58 0.33 -1.34 -5.58
CA LEU A 58 1.72 -0.98 -5.30
C LEU A 58 1.72 0.24 -4.38
N VAL A 59 2.33 0.11 -3.21
CA VAL A 59 2.45 1.18 -2.21
C VAL A 59 3.43 2.23 -2.71
N MET A 60 2.93 3.46 -2.86
CA MET A 60 3.72 4.60 -3.31
C MET A 60 4.21 5.46 -2.15
N ASP A 61 3.43 5.54 -1.07
CA ASP A 61 3.77 6.27 0.14
C ASP A 61 3.02 5.74 1.36
N VAL A 62 3.58 5.96 2.56
CA VAL A 62 3.07 5.50 3.85
C VAL A 62 3.19 6.61 4.88
N PHE A 63 2.07 7.06 5.43
CA PHE A 63 2.04 8.26 6.28
C PHE A 63 0.94 8.19 7.36
N ARG A 64 0.99 9.15 8.29
CA ARG A 64 -0.04 9.39 9.29
C ARG A 64 -1.05 10.40 8.75
N GLU A 65 -2.34 10.04 8.79
CA GLU A 65 -3.45 10.96 8.55
C GLU A 65 -4.31 11.03 9.82
N ASP A 66 -4.72 12.24 10.20
CA ASP A 66 -5.62 12.42 11.34
C ASP A 66 -7.08 12.29 10.90
N PHE A 67 -7.70 11.17 11.26
CA PHE A 67 -9.06 10.85 10.79
C PHE A 67 -10.14 11.66 11.53
N GLU A 68 -9.86 12.13 12.76
CA GLU A 68 -10.79 12.95 13.53
C GLU A 68 -10.97 14.34 12.89
N GLU A 69 -9.88 14.91 12.37
CA GLU A 69 -9.93 16.21 11.68
C GLU A 69 -10.51 16.10 10.27
N THR A 70 -10.22 15.01 9.56
CA THR A 70 -10.58 14.87 8.14
C THR A 70 -11.93 14.19 7.91
N ASN A 71 -12.48 13.50 8.92
CA ASN A 71 -13.68 12.65 8.86
C ASN A 71 -13.67 11.64 7.69
N ARG A 72 -12.48 11.28 7.21
CA ARG A 72 -12.32 10.40 6.05
C ARG A 72 -12.40 8.94 6.47
N ARG A 73 -13.17 8.16 5.70
CA ARG A 73 -13.28 6.71 5.87
C ARG A 73 -12.69 6.02 4.65
N TYR A 74 -11.49 5.48 4.81
CA TYR A 74 -10.87 4.66 3.79
C TYR A 74 -11.20 3.18 3.99
N LYS A 75 -11.24 2.46 2.88
CA LYS A 75 -11.17 0.99 2.90
C LYS A 75 -9.81 0.56 3.48
N LYS A 76 -9.70 -0.71 3.90
CA LYS A 76 -8.53 -1.19 4.64
C LYS A 76 -7.53 -1.92 3.75
N VAL A 77 -6.28 -1.92 4.18
CA VAL A 77 -5.29 -2.93 3.79
C VAL A 77 -5.64 -4.23 4.49
N VAL A 78 -5.59 -5.33 3.75
CA VAL A 78 -5.93 -6.68 4.23
C VAL A 78 -4.66 -7.43 4.64
N ALA A 79 -3.63 -7.41 3.79
CA ALA A 79 -2.38 -8.12 4.01
C ALA A 79 -1.25 -7.57 3.14
N VAL A 80 -0.01 -7.80 3.56
CA VAL A 80 1.17 -7.63 2.69
C VAL A 80 1.37 -8.88 1.86
N ILE A 81 1.57 -8.72 0.55
CA ILE A 81 1.71 -9.83 -0.41
C ILE A 81 3.17 -9.99 -0.83
N GLU A 82 3.87 -8.87 -1.00
CA GLU A 82 5.27 -8.85 -1.42
C GLU A 82 5.95 -7.65 -0.77
N ARG A 83 7.11 -7.86 -0.17
CA ARG A 83 7.93 -6.80 0.39
C ARG A 83 8.77 -6.15 -0.70
N ALA A 84 8.97 -4.85 -0.59
CA ALA A 84 9.97 -4.15 -1.36
C ALA A 84 11.33 -4.86 -1.19
N PRO A 85 12.13 -4.97 -2.26
CA PRO A 85 13.47 -5.52 -2.14
C PRO A 85 14.27 -4.68 -1.14
N GLU A 86 15.06 -5.35 -0.30
CA GLU A 86 15.99 -4.65 0.57
C GLU A 86 16.93 -3.79 -0.28
N PRO A 87 17.23 -2.56 0.16
CA PRO A 87 18.22 -1.74 -0.54
C PRO A 87 19.52 -2.54 -0.62
N LYS A 88 19.97 -2.82 -1.85
CA LYS A 88 21.29 -3.41 -2.06
C LYS A 88 22.29 -2.49 -1.37
N GLN A 89 23.05 -3.02 -0.41
CA GLN A 89 24.16 -2.27 0.18
C GLN A 89 25.03 -1.75 -0.99
N PRO A 90 25.42 -0.46 -0.99
CA PRO A 90 26.37 0.00 -1.98
C PRO A 90 27.62 -0.87 -1.87
N ILE A 91 28.01 -1.44 -3.01
CA ILE A 91 29.30 -2.10 -3.18
C ILE A 91 30.35 -1.01 -2.93
N ASN A 92 31.01 -1.06 -1.77
CA ASN A 92 32.16 -0.21 -1.43
C ASN A 92 33.38 -0.55 -2.29
#